data_AF-A0A7X4WLY3-F1
#
_entry.id   AF-A0A7X4WLY3-F1
#
_cell.length_a   1.000
_cell.length_b   1.000
_cell.length_c   1.000
_cell.angle_alpha   90.00
_cell.angle_beta   90.00
_cell.angle_gamma   90.00
#
_symmetry.space_group_name_H-M   'P 1'
#
loop_
_entity.id
_entity.type
_entity.pdbx_description
1 polymer ?
#
loop_
_entity_poly.entity_id
_entity_poly.type
_entity_poly.pdbx_seq_one_letter_code
_entity_poly.pdbx_strand_id
1 'polypeptide(L)'
;MKRRHVFLLWVSLSLILSACGQTRHAQLTELGFTRNYLEGYQDGCDSRKVQATTFYDGFRQDPERMKKENKYANGWNDGYEQCYASNVDYH
;
A
#
# COMPACT_ATOMS: atom_id res chain seq x y z
N MET A 1 -28.34 14.92 -37.72
CA MET A 1 -27.20 13.97 -37.82
C MET A 1 -25.98 14.42 -37.00
N LYS A 2 -25.32 15.57 -37.32
CA LYS A 2 -24.09 16.04 -36.62
C LYS A 2 -24.18 16.14 -35.08
N ARG A 3 -25.29 16.67 -34.53
CA ARG A 3 -25.50 16.75 -33.07
C ARG A 3 -25.56 15.39 -32.36
N ARG A 4 -26.08 14.35 -33.02
CA ARG A 4 -26.14 12.98 -32.46
C ARG A 4 -24.74 12.33 -32.42
N HIS A 5 -23.90 12.58 -33.42
CA HIS A 5 -22.52 12.09 -33.44
C HIS A 5 -21.63 12.78 -32.40
N VAL A 6 -21.79 14.09 -32.20
CA VAL A 6 -21.07 14.84 -31.14
C VAL A 6 -21.46 14.32 -29.76
N PHE A 7 -22.75 14.06 -29.54
CA PHE A 7 -23.23 13.48 -28.29
C PHE A 7 -22.64 12.08 -28.03
N LEU A 8 -22.65 11.21 -29.05
CA LEU A 8 -22.07 9.87 -28.95
C LEU A 8 -20.56 9.90 -28.65
N LEU A 9 -19.82 10.82 -29.29
CA LEU A 9 -18.39 11.00 -29.03
C LEU A 9 -18.11 11.44 -27.58
N TRP A 10 -18.94 12.34 -27.05
CA TRP A 10 -18.84 12.80 -25.65
C TRP A 10 -19.13 11.68 -24.65
N VAL A 11 -20.15 10.86 -24.93
CA VAL A 11 -20.46 9.69 -24.11
C VAL A 11 -19.31 8.68 -24.14
N SER A 12 -18.78 8.35 -25.32
CA SER A 12 -17.64 7.42 -25.42
C SER A 12 -16.39 7.93 -24.71
N LEU A 13 -16.10 9.24 -24.79
CA LEU A 13 -14.94 9.83 -24.13
C LEU A 13 -15.08 9.76 -22.60
N SER A 14 -16.29 10.01 -22.09
CA SER A 14 -16.60 9.94 -20.65
C SER A 14 -16.47 8.51 -20.10
N LEU A 15 -16.84 7.49 -20.89
CA LEU A 15 -16.70 6.07 -20.55
C LEU A 15 -15.23 5.60 -20.51
N ILE A 16 -14.38 6.12 -21.41
CA ILE A 16 -12.95 5.78 -21.41
C ILE A 16 -12.24 6.40 -20.19
N LEU A 17 -12.66 7.61 -19.79
CA LEU A 17 -12.10 8.31 -18.62
C LEU A 17 -12.46 7.65 -17.28
N SER A 18 -13.56 6.91 -17.18
CA SER A 18 -13.97 6.21 -15.96
C SER A 18 -13.35 4.80 -15.79
N ALA A 19 -12.68 4.27 -16.81
CA ALA A 19 -12.11 2.91 -16.79
C ALA A 19 -10.79 2.78 -16.00
N CYS A 20 -10.13 3.88 -15.65
CA CYS A 20 -8.89 3.89 -14.86
C CYS A 20 -9.12 3.83 -13.33
N GLY A 21 -10.18 3.16 -12.89
CA GLY A 21 -10.72 3.32 -11.53
C GLY A 21 -10.40 2.21 -10.52
N GLN A 22 -9.74 1.11 -10.91
CA GLN A 22 -9.38 0.08 -9.93
C GLN A 22 -8.26 0.65 -9.05
N THR A 23 -8.63 1.12 -7.85
CA THR A 23 -7.65 1.69 -6.94
C THR A 23 -6.73 0.58 -6.45
N ARG A 24 -5.41 0.84 -6.40
CA ARG A 24 -4.41 -0.07 -5.82
C ARG A 24 -4.87 -0.60 -4.45
N HIS A 25 -5.54 0.24 -3.68
CA HIS A 25 -6.07 -0.09 -2.36
C HIS A 25 -7.15 -1.17 -2.41
N ALA A 26 -8.09 -1.09 -3.36
CA ALA A 26 -9.12 -2.10 -3.57
C ALA A 26 -8.51 -3.46 -3.96
N GLN A 27 -7.56 -3.45 -4.89
CA GLN A 27 -6.86 -4.66 -5.31
C GLN A 27 -6.05 -5.30 -4.19
N LEU A 28 -5.33 -4.50 -3.39
CA LEU A 28 -4.59 -5.00 -2.23
C LEU A 28 -5.52 -5.59 -1.16
N THR A 29 -6.68 -4.96 -0.96
CA THR A 29 -7.69 -5.45 -0.02
C THR A 29 -8.23 -6.82 -0.46
N GLU A 30 -8.51 -7.00 -1.76
CA GLU A 30 -8.95 -8.27 -2.34
C GLU A 30 -7.91 -9.40 -2.13
N LEU A 31 -6.62 -9.05 -2.22
CA LEU A 31 -5.50 -9.98 -1.96
C LEU A 31 -5.25 -10.25 -0.46
N GLY A 32 -6.06 -9.67 0.45
CA GLY A 32 -5.94 -9.86 1.88
C GLY A 32 -4.94 -8.93 2.58
N PHE A 33 -4.36 -7.96 1.86
CA PHE A 33 -3.57 -6.88 2.43
C PHE A 33 -4.48 -5.82 3.03
N THR A 34 -4.99 -6.12 4.22
CA THR A 34 -5.84 -5.20 5.00
C THR A 34 -5.12 -3.89 5.29
N ARG A 35 -5.88 -2.81 5.56
CA ARG A 35 -5.32 -1.52 5.99
C ARG A 35 -4.32 -1.68 7.15
N ASN A 36 -4.64 -2.48 8.16
CA ASN A 36 -3.77 -2.70 9.32
C ASN A 36 -2.41 -3.31 8.92
N TYR A 37 -2.41 -4.26 7.98
CA TYR A 37 -1.17 -4.83 7.44
C TYR A 37 -0.33 -3.78 6.71
N LEU A 38 -0.95 -2.96 5.86
CA LEU A 38 -0.23 -1.94 5.09
C LEU A 38 0.37 -0.86 6.00
N GLU A 39 -0.35 -0.46 7.04
CA GLU A 39 0.16 0.46 8.06
C GLU A 39 1.33 -0.14 8.83
N GLY A 40 1.21 -1.39 9.28
CA GLY A 40 2.31 -2.12 9.91
C GLY A 40 3.55 -2.18 9.01
N TYR A 41 3.38 -2.55 7.75
CA TYR A 41 4.47 -2.64 6.77
C TYR A 41 5.23 -1.33 6.59
N GLN A 42 4.50 -0.21 6.48
CA GLN A 42 5.11 1.11 6.37
C GLN A 42 5.92 1.45 7.63
N ASP A 43 5.33 1.25 8.80
CA ASP A 43 5.94 1.49 10.10
C ASP A 43 7.20 0.63 10.35
N GLY A 44 7.16 -0.64 9.94
CA GLY A 44 8.31 -1.56 10.00
C GLY A 44 9.47 -1.12 9.11
N CYS A 45 9.19 -0.73 7.86
CA CYS A 45 10.23 -0.27 6.95
C CYS A 45 10.80 1.10 7.38
N ASP A 46 9.99 2.01 7.92
CA ASP A 46 10.50 3.26 8.51
C ASP A 46 11.44 2.97 9.70
N SER A 47 11.07 2.01 10.55
CA SER A 47 11.89 1.56 11.68
C SER A 47 13.21 0.96 11.22
N ARG A 48 13.20 0.15 10.15
CA ARG A 48 14.40 -0.43 9.56
C ARG A 48 15.34 0.64 9.00
N LYS A 49 14.80 1.70 8.39
CA LYS A 49 15.60 2.81 7.83
C LYS A 49 16.36 3.59 8.88
N VAL A 50 15.75 3.82 10.03
CA VAL A 50 16.37 4.60 11.11
C VAL A 50 17.17 3.74 12.09
N GLN A 51 17.17 2.41 11.94
CA GLN A 51 17.86 1.49 12.85
C GLN A 51 19.35 1.85 13.02
N ALA A 52 20.03 2.22 11.93
CA ALA A 52 21.45 2.56 11.98
C ALA A 52 21.74 3.89 12.71
N THR A 53 20.74 4.77 12.85
CA THR A 53 20.89 6.13 13.39
C THR A 53 20.14 6.33 14.69
N THR A 54 19.30 5.39 15.10
CA THR A 54 18.54 5.51 16.35
C THR A 54 19.35 5.03 17.56
N PHE A 55 19.61 5.97 18.46
CA PHE A 55 19.99 5.68 19.84
C PHE A 55 18.93 6.20 20.83
N TYR A 56 18.13 7.20 20.43
CA TYR A 56 17.15 7.88 21.27
C TYR A 56 15.69 7.74 20.78
N ASP A 57 15.45 7.69 19.47
CA ASP A 57 14.10 7.61 18.91
C ASP A 57 13.70 6.16 18.67
N GLY A 58 12.84 5.61 19.54
CA GLY A 58 12.36 4.23 19.39
C GLY A 58 11.81 3.92 17.99
N PHE A 59 11.68 2.64 17.67
CA PHE A 59 11.07 2.22 16.41
C PHE A 59 9.63 2.75 16.29
N ARG A 60 9.24 3.06 15.06
CA ARG A 60 7.87 3.43 14.71
C ARG A 60 7.02 2.15 14.80
N GLN A 61 6.58 1.82 16.00
CA GLN A 61 5.83 0.62 16.32
C GLN A 61 4.79 0.97 17.38
N ASP A 62 3.52 0.76 17.08
CA ASP A 62 2.43 0.89 18.07
C ASP A 62 2.35 -0.38 18.92
N PRO A 63 2.69 -0.35 20.23
CA PRO A 63 2.74 -1.55 21.07
C PRO A 63 1.36 -2.19 21.29
N GLU A 64 0.30 -1.38 21.36
CA GLU A 64 -1.06 -1.88 21.57
C GLU A 64 -1.55 -2.61 20.33
N ARG A 65 -1.30 -2.04 19.14
CA ARG A 65 -1.63 -2.67 17.87
C ARG A 65 -0.77 -3.90 17.59
N MET A 66 0.52 -3.87 17.94
CA MET A 66 1.39 -5.04 17.89
C MET A 66 0.82 -6.21 18.69
N LYS A 67 0.21 -5.93 19.85
CA LYS A 67 -0.42 -6.95 20.71
C LYS A 67 -1.80 -7.40 20.23
N LYS A 68 -2.64 -6.47 19.75
CA LYS A 68 -4.07 -6.71 19.49
C LYS A 68 -4.41 -6.98 18.03
N GLU A 69 -3.60 -6.51 17.09
CA GLU A 69 -3.88 -6.55 15.66
C GLU A 69 -2.85 -7.42 14.93
N ASN A 70 -3.11 -8.73 14.81
CA ASN A 70 -2.20 -9.67 14.13
C ASN A 70 -1.76 -9.21 12.74
N LYS A 71 -2.66 -8.55 11.98
CA LYS A 71 -2.32 -8.04 10.64
C LYS A 71 -1.32 -6.88 10.70
N TYR A 72 -1.44 -5.97 11.68
CA TYR A 72 -0.45 -4.92 11.92
C TYR A 72 0.90 -5.53 12.33
N ALA A 73 0.89 -6.47 13.26
CA ALA A 73 2.09 -7.15 13.73
C ALA A 73 2.86 -7.85 12.60
N ASN A 74 2.15 -8.64 11.78
CA ASN A 74 2.73 -9.31 10.63
C ASN A 74 3.28 -8.30 9.61
N GLY A 75 2.48 -7.28 9.29
CA GLY A 75 2.91 -6.21 8.39
C GLY A 75 4.19 -5.53 8.87
N TRP A 76 4.26 -5.18 10.16
CA TRP A 76 5.44 -4.55 10.75
C TRP A 76 6.69 -5.42 10.64
N ASN A 77 6.59 -6.71 10.98
CA ASN A 77 7.70 -7.65 10.84
C ASN A 77 8.14 -7.79 9.38
N ASP A 78 7.20 -8.03 8.47
CA ASP A 78 7.49 -8.17 7.04
C ASP A 78 8.11 -6.89 6.47
N GLY A 79 7.58 -5.73 6.81
CA GLY A 79 8.09 -4.43 6.38
C GLY A 79 9.49 -4.14 6.91
N TYR A 80 9.78 -4.53 8.15
CA TYR A 80 11.10 -4.38 8.75
C TYR A 80 12.14 -5.28 8.07
N GLU A 81 11.82 -6.55 7.84
CA GLU A 81 12.73 -7.52 7.20
C GLU A 81 12.94 -7.22 5.70
N GLN A 82 11.86 -6.91 4.99
CA GLN A 82 11.86 -6.79 3.53
C GLN A 82 12.15 -5.37 3.01
N CYS A 83 12.30 -4.37 3.88
CA CYS A 83 12.48 -2.96 3.49
C CYS A 83 13.59 -2.75 2.44
N TYR A 84 14.65 -3.57 2.47
CA TYR A 84 15.78 -3.52 1.55
C TYR A 84 15.93 -4.77 0.67
N ALA A 85 14.95 -5.67 0.69
CA ALA A 85 14.98 -6.92 -0.07
C ALA A 85 14.84 -6.72 -1.59
N SER A 86 14.66 -5.48 -2.07
CA SER A 86 14.69 -5.15 -3.51
C SER A 86 16.04 -5.39 -4.19
N ASN A 87 17.05 -5.89 -3.45
CA ASN A 87 18.41 -6.11 -3.95
C ASN A 87 18.82 -7.59 -3.99
N VAL A 88 17.90 -8.52 -3.76
CA VAL A 88 18.19 -9.96 -3.90
C VAL A 88 17.62 -10.43 -5.24
N ASP A 89 18.48 -10.53 -6.25
CA ASP A 89 18.15 -11.25 -7.47
C ASP A 89 17.85 -12.71 -7.08
N TYR A 90 16.58 -13.11 -7.19
CA TYR A 90 16.19 -14.50 -7.12
C TYR A 90 16.53 -15.15 -8.47
N HIS A 91 17.78 -15.59 -8.61
CA HIS A 91 18.24 -16.40 -9.74
C HIS A 91 17.86 -17.88 -9.57
#